data_AF-K7W2B4-F1
#
_entry.id   AF-K7W2B4-F1
#
_cell.length_a   1.000
_cell.length_b   1.000
_cell.length_c   1.000
_cell.angle_alpha   90.00
_cell.angle_beta   90.00
_cell.angle_gamma   90.00
#
_symmetry.space_group_name_H-M   'P 1'
#
loop_
_entity.id
_entity.type
_entity.pdbx_description
1 polymer ?
#
loop_
_entity_poly.entity_id
_entity_poly.type
_entity_poly.pdbx_seq_one_letter_code
_entity_poly.pdbx_strand_id
1 'polypeptide(L)'
;MHGNVIDEKYHLILVSCYFNLESTNTIIQVLQKKISLYKISIYIDRGEAICIGLDKINDWIKNKHSNNIEISFKVNNSSSLFHAKAYCLFSDTSKKGSLVVGSANLTGRGLTDNNGNIEILYNTQDESDIENFCNDLKILENDFMDVSEINTFVADDDYYFKYALIQLGCFVETNDITINAVLQHTYNFNKKGKEESRTDKYKQKGFLEGNGASKNYFQGINEDIETIFIKYNNTYNIDWGKYSIRTKFGHWIPKKILGYLDEIPKEKQKIKECQNSISSDLKSCFTKSKEDMVEEWRELLMDDRWVDHQNITSLEEKNHNNIINILTQETEKILKDKMEYFVSESCLEKLLLRYETFNISFDFANQDEINTFFENLKYNCVKSINSDKVDKKIDAIKEDIKNINDEKPGDQVLEIFNKYNLDINTNILNYCLYLSIKCQNLIFLNWLDTDRFIKIQEELDKKNKAKKDREKATKKN
;
A
#
# COMPACT_ATOMS: atom_id res chain seq x y z
N MET A 1 38.92 45.54 -25.15
CA MET A 1 38.43 44.48 -26.05
C MET A 1 37.64 43.48 -25.20
N HIS A 2 36.33 43.69 -25.10
CA HIS A 2 35.41 42.70 -24.54
C HIS A 2 35.18 41.67 -25.64
N GLY A 3 35.80 40.50 -25.50
CA GLY A 3 35.43 39.34 -26.30
C GLY A 3 34.03 38.92 -25.86
N ASN A 4 33.10 38.86 -26.82
CA ASN A 4 31.83 38.16 -26.66
C ASN A 4 32.14 36.71 -26.31
N VAL A 5 32.14 36.36 -25.02
CA VAL A 5 31.97 34.96 -24.62
C VAL A 5 30.53 34.64 -24.98
N ILE A 6 30.35 33.92 -26.09
CA ILE A 6 29.07 33.26 -26.36
C ILE A 6 28.90 32.31 -25.18
N ASP A 7 27.95 32.61 -24.30
CA ASP A 7 27.59 31.73 -23.20
C ASP A 7 27.02 30.46 -23.84
N GLU A 8 27.87 29.44 -23.95
CA GLU A 8 27.60 28.25 -24.74
C GLU A 8 26.43 27.49 -24.10
N LYS A 9 25.37 27.31 -24.87
CA LYS A 9 24.12 26.70 -24.40
C LYS A 9 24.12 25.21 -24.74
N TYR A 10 23.80 24.40 -23.74
CA TYR A 10 23.79 22.96 -23.86
C TYR A 10 22.38 22.37 -23.77
N HIS A 11 22.13 21.38 -24.62
CA HIS A 11 20.99 20.48 -24.58
C HIS A 11 21.42 19.18 -23.89
N LEU A 12 20.73 18.82 -22.82
CA LEU A 12 20.88 17.54 -22.15
C LEU A 12 19.83 16.55 -22.67
N ILE A 13 20.27 15.41 -23.17
CA ILE A 13 19.40 14.31 -23.63
C ILE A 13 19.63 13.12 -22.70
N LEU A 14 18.55 12.63 -22.10
CA LEU A 14 18.54 11.54 -21.13
C LEU A 14 17.67 10.40 -21.67
N VAL A 15 18.27 9.25 -21.88
CA VAL A 15 17.61 8.05 -22.40
C VAL A 15 17.79 6.93 -21.39
N SER A 16 16.69 6.35 -20.90
CA SER A 16 16.78 5.27 -19.91
C SER A 16 15.58 4.34 -19.93
N CYS A 17 15.84 3.07 -19.66
CA CYS A 17 14.80 2.05 -19.51
C CYS A 17 14.07 2.18 -18.16
N TYR A 18 14.84 2.33 -17.07
CA TYR A 18 14.33 2.63 -15.73
C TYR A 18 14.75 4.03 -15.32
N PHE A 19 13.87 4.74 -14.62
CA PHE A 19 14.00 6.18 -14.46
C PHE A 19 13.51 6.64 -13.09
N ASN A 20 14.29 7.52 -12.48
CA ASN A 20 13.94 8.15 -11.23
C ASN A 20 14.09 9.68 -11.33
N LEU A 21 13.04 10.40 -10.92
CA LEU A 21 13.00 11.87 -10.95
C LEU A 21 14.04 12.52 -10.04
N GLU A 22 14.36 11.91 -8.90
CA GLU A 22 15.34 12.43 -7.92
C GLU A 22 16.77 12.31 -8.46
N SER A 23 17.13 11.16 -9.03
CA SER A 23 18.43 10.97 -9.70
C SER A 23 18.61 11.93 -10.87
N THR A 24 17.56 12.10 -11.69
CA THR A 24 17.55 13.06 -12.80
C THR A 24 17.80 14.49 -12.29
N ASN A 25 17.08 14.90 -11.25
CA ASN A 25 17.28 16.20 -10.62
C ASN A 25 18.70 16.38 -10.06
N THR A 26 19.29 15.34 -9.47
CA THR A 26 20.67 15.37 -8.96
C THR A 26 21.66 15.65 -10.09
N ILE A 27 21.54 14.96 -11.22
CA ILE A 27 22.41 15.19 -12.39
C ILE A 27 22.23 16.61 -12.93
N ILE A 28 20.98 17.05 -13.12
CA ILE A 28 20.68 18.39 -13.64
C ILE A 28 21.28 19.47 -12.73
N GLN A 29 21.12 19.37 -11.42
CA GLN A 29 21.66 20.34 -10.46
C GLN A 29 23.20 20.38 -10.47
N VAL A 30 23.87 19.25 -10.67
CA VAL A 30 25.34 19.21 -10.79
C VAL A 30 25.80 19.87 -12.09
N LEU A 31 25.09 19.64 -13.20
CA LEU A 31 25.40 20.23 -14.49
C LEU A 31 25.14 21.74 -14.51
N GLN A 32 24.00 22.21 -14.00
CA GLN A 32 23.63 23.63 -13.96
C GLN A 32 24.64 24.52 -13.21
N LYS A 33 25.42 23.95 -12.29
CA LYS A 33 26.51 24.67 -11.61
C LYS A 33 27.73 24.94 -12.50
N LYS A 34 27.83 24.27 -13.64
CA LYS A 34 29.02 24.25 -14.51
C LYS A 34 28.75 24.74 -15.93
N ILE A 35 27.52 24.59 -16.42
CA ILE A 35 27.14 24.88 -17.80
C ILE A 35 25.77 25.55 -17.88
N SER A 36 25.54 26.32 -18.93
CA SER A 36 24.22 26.90 -19.23
C SER A 36 23.35 25.89 -19.98
N LEU A 37 22.52 25.14 -19.24
CA LEU A 37 21.48 24.30 -19.85
C LEU A 37 20.33 25.17 -20.36
N TYR A 38 19.89 24.93 -21.60
CA TYR A 38 18.71 25.60 -22.17
C TYR A 38 17.56 24.62 -22.46
N LYS A 39 17.89 23.34 -22.67
CA LYS A 39 16.91 22.29 -22.98
C LYS A 39 17.29 20.97 -22.33
N ILE A 40 16.27 20.24 -21.90
CA ILE A 40 16.38 18.87 -21.39
C ILE A 40 15.36 18.02 -22.15
N SER A 41 15.82 16.94 -22.80
CA SER A 41 14.95 15.96 -23.42
C SER A 41 15.09 14.62 -22.72
N ILE A 42 13.97 14.06 -22.30
CA ILE A 42 13.91 12.79 -21.57
C ILE A 42 13.16 11.78 -22.43
N TYR A 43 13.73 10.59 -22.57
CA TYR A 43 13.16 9.48 -23.31
C TYR A 43 13.18 8.24 -22.42
N ILE A 44 12.00 7.74 -22.05
CA ILE A 44 11.87 6.53 -21.21
C ILE A 44 10.82 5.57 -21.74
N ASP A 45 10.78 4.37 -21.18
CA ASP A 45 9.70 3.42 -21.44
C ASP A 45 8.35 3.94 -20.89
N ARG A 46 7.24 3.72 -21.62
CA ARG A 46 5.90 4.13 -21.16
C ARG A 46 5.49 3.43 -19.86
N GLY A 47 5.88 2.17 -19.67
CA GLY A 47 5.64 1.44 -18.42
C GLY A 47 6.30 2.14 -17.22
N GLU A 48 7.51 2.64 -17.40
CA GLU A 48 8.21 3.38 -16.35
C GLU A 48 7.52 4.72 -16.04
N ALA A 49 7.08 5.45 -17.07
CA ALA A 49 6.32 6.69 -16.88
C ALA A 49 4.99 6.46 -16.13
N ILE A 50 4.30 5.37 -16.45
CA ILE A 50 3.07 4.93 -15.77
C ILE A 50 3.35 4.63 -14.29
N CYS A 51 4.45 3.94 -13.99
CA CYS A 51 4.83 3.59 -12.62
C CYS A 51 5.07 4.84 -11.75
N ILE A 52 5.70 5.86 -12.33
CA ILE A 52 5.95 7.15 -11.67
C ILE A 52 4.65 7.93 -11.47
N GLY A 53 3.82 7.99 -12.52
CA GLY A 53 2.53 8.67 -12.54
C GLY A 53 2.61 10.11 -13.07
N LEU A 54 1.63 10.46 -13.91
CA LEU A 54 1.56 11.75 -14.63
C LEU A 54 1.61 12.96 -13.70
N ASP A 55 0.84 12.94 -12.60
CA ASP A 55 0.76 14.05 -11.64
C ASP A 55 2.17 14.39 -11.08
N LYS A 56 2.95 13.36 -10.70
CA LYS A 56 4.31 13.54 -10.18
C LYS A 56 5.29 14.06 -11.23
N ILE A 57 5.18 13.59 -12.46
CA ILE A 57 6.02 14.08 -13.56
C ILE A 57 5.70 15.55 -13.86
N ASN A 58 4.42 15.91 -13.97
CA ASN A 58 3.99 17.28 -14.21
C ASN A 58 4.41 18.23 -13.09
N ASP A 59 4.28 17.81 -11.84
CA ASP A 59 4.76 18.57 -10.69
C ASP A 59 6.27 18.75 -10.72
N TRP A 60 7.03 17.74 -11.13
CA TRP A 60 8.48 17.83 -11.30
C TRP A 60 8.86 18.83 -12.40
N ILE A 61 8.19 18.77 -13.56
CA ILE A 61 8.41 19.71 -14.69
C ILE A 61 8.11 21.16 -14.23
N LYS A 62 7.01 21.38 -13.50
CA LYS A 62 6.57 22.73 -13.05
C LYS A 62 7.44 23.32 -11.95
N ASN A 63 7.87 22.53 -10.97
CA ASN A 63 8.38 23.05 -9.70
C ASN A 63 9.91 23.12 -9.58
N LYS A 64 10.69 22.54 -10.50
CA LYS A 64 12.12 22.27 -10.24
C LYS A 64 13.13 22.91 -11.17
N HIS A 65 12.72 23.70 -12.16
CA HIS A 65 13.66 24.29 -13.11
C HIS A 65 13.42 25.78 -13.31
N SER A 66 14.51 26.54 -13.41
CA SER A 66 14.50 27.97 -13.75
C SER A 66 13.59 28.20 -14.96
N ASN A 67 12.81 29.29 -14.99
CA ASN A 67 11.85 29.64 -16.07
C ASN A 67 12.42 29.68 -17.51
N ASN A 68 13.73 29.39 -17.69
CA ASN A 68 14.46 29.50 -18.94
C ASN A 68 14.89 28.14 -19.52
N ILE A 69 14.51 27.00 -18.92
CA ILE A 69 14.85 25.67 -19.44
C ILE A 69 13.61 25.01 -20.03
N GLU A 70 13.70 24.65 -21.30
CA GLU A 70 12.69 23.83 -21.97
C GLU A 70 12.86 22.37 -21.55
N ILE A 71 11.78 21.72 -21.11
CA ILE A 71 11.79 20.29 -20.77
C ILE A 71 10.81 19.57 -21.70
N SER A 72 11.34 18.64 -22.48
CA SER A 72 10.57 17.72 -23.30
C SER A 72 10.65 16.34 -22.67
N PHE A 73 9.50 15.75 -22.36
CA PHE A 73 9.41 14.44 -21.72
C PHE A 73 8.63 13.50 -22.64
N LYS A 74 9.35 12.58 -23.27
CA LYS A 74 8.84 11.65 -24.25
C LYS A 74 8.90 10.23 -23.72
N VAL A 75 7.91 9.45 -24.10
CA VAL A 75 7.76 8.06 -23.65
C VAL A 75 7.62 7.13 -24.84
N ASN A 76 8.37 6.03 -24.85
CA ASN A 76 8.30 5.05 -25.93
C ASN A 76 6.99 4.29 -25.82
N ASN A 77 6.20 4.29 -26.89
CA ASN A 77 4.89 3.65 -26.94
C ASN A 77 4.90 2.36 -27.79
N SER A 78 6.05 1.71 -27.90
CA SER A 78 6.14 0.44 -28.63
C SER A 78 5.63 -0.73 -27.77
N SER A 79 5.34 -1.85 -28.42
CA SER A 79 4.96 -3.10 -27.74
C SER A 79 6.14 -3.84 -27.12
N SER A 80 7.36 -3.33 -27.30
CA SER A 80 8.62 -3.90 -26.78
C SER A 80 9.26 -2.97 -25.77
N LEU A 81 9.98 -3.55 -24.79
CA LEU A 81 10.69 -2.79 -23.77
C LEU A 81 11.74 -1.86 -24.40
N PHE A 82 11.65 -0.56 -24.11
CA PHE A 82 12.67 0.41 -24.51
C PHE A 82 13.91 0.34 -23.61
N HIS A 83 14.85 -0.54 -23.96
CA HIS A 83 15.97 -0.89 -23.07
C HIS A 83 17.22 0.01 -23.20
N ALA A 84 17.16 1.08 -24.00
CA ALA A 84 18.31 1.94 -24.28
C ALA A 84 18.73 2.78 -23.06
N LYS A 85 20.04 3.03 -22.93
CA LYS A 85 20.64 3.79 -21.82
C LYS A 85 21.76 4.66 -22.36
N ALA A 86 21.47 5.94 -22.51
CA ALA A 86 22.39 6.89 -23.10
C ALA A 86 22.16 8.29 -22.54
N TYR A 87 23.24 9.02 -22.35
CA TYR A 87 23.24 10.36 -21.76
C TYR A 87 24.11 11.24 -22.65
N CYS A 88 23.50 12.20 -23.32
CA CYS A 88 24.21 13.10 -24.22
C CYS A 88 24.10 14.54 -23.72
N LEU A 89 25.23 15.22 -23.70
CA LEU A 89 25.29 16.66 -23.51
C LEU A 89 25.84 17.28 -24.79
N PHE A 90 25.07 18.13 -25.45
CA PHE A 90 25.39 18.65 -26.76
C PHE A 90 25.19 20.16 -26.85
N SER A 91 26.12 20.86 -27.50
CA SER A 91 26.00 22.28 -27.81
C SER A 91 25.52 22.44 -29.24
N ASP A 92 24.31 22.98 -29.42
CA ASP A 92 23.79 23.29 -30.76
C ASP A 92 24.63 24.32 -31.51
N THR A 93 25.32 25.19 -30.76
CA THR A 93 26.14 26.27 -31.30
C THR A 93 27.50 25.80 -31.81
N SER A 94 28.21 24.95 -31.06
CA SER A 94 29.54 24.49 -31.45
C SER A 94 29.54 23.10 -32.10
N LYS A 95 28.40 22.40 -32.06
CA LYS A 95 28.25 20.99 -32.46
C LYS A 95 29.16 20.04 -31.69
N LYS A 96 29.69 20.47 -30.54
CA LYS A 96 30.48 19.63 -29.63
C LYS A 96 29.64 19.11 -28.49
N GLY A 97 30.05 17.96 -27.95
CA GLY A 97 29.35 17.34 -26.84
C GLY A 97 30.09 16.17 -26.22
N SER A 98 29.37 15.43 -25.39
CA SER A 98 29.80 14.18 -24.80
C SER A 98 28.60 13.24 -24.79
N LEU A 99 28.81 12.03 -25.30
CA LEU A 99 27.82 10.95 -25.26
C LEU A 99 28.36 9.84 -24.37
N VAL A 100 27.55 9.46 -23.38
CA VAL A 100 27.81 8.33 -22.50
C VAL A 100 26.77 7.25 -22.77
N VAL A 101 27.22 6.04 -23.09
CA VAL A 101 26.35 4.86 -23.35
C VAL A 101 26.82 3.71 -22.48
N GLY A 102 25.89 2.89 -21.96
CA GLY A 102 26.30 1.73 -21.19
C GLY A 102 25.17 1.00 -20.49
N SER A 103 25.48 0.38 -19.35
CA SER A 103 24.53 -0.44 -18.58
C SER A 103 23.70 0.33 -17.56
N ALA A 104 24.16 1.52 -17.15
CA ALA A 104 23.55 2.26 -16.05
C ALA A 104 22.21 2.88 -16.43
N ASN A 105 21.17 2.58 -15.64
CA ASN A 105 19.88 3.29 -15.70
C ASN A 105 19.93 4.62 -14.94
N LEU A 106 19.01 5.52 -15.26
CA LEU A 106 18.87 6.83 -14.62
C LEU A 106 18.16 6.72 -13.26
N THR A 107 18.79 6.00 -12.34
CA THR A 107 18.30 5.69 -11.00
C THR A 107 19.39 5.95 -9.96
N GLY A 108 19.01 5.90 -8.67
CA GLY A 108 19.93 6.06 -7.55
C GLY A 108 21.11 5.11 -7.68
N ARG A 109 20.82 3.82 -7.58
CA ARG A 109 21.80 2.75 -7.71
C ARG A 109 22.53 2.72 -9.05
N GLY A 110 21.93 3.20 -10.13
CA GLY A 110 22.57 3.20 -11.45
C GLY A 110 23.63 4.29 -11.61
N LEU A 111 23.35 5.52 -11.15
CA LEU A 111 24.19 6.68 -11.49
C LEU A 111 24.52 7.64 -10.35
N THR A 112 23.69 7.75 -9.31
CA THR A 112 23.82 8.85 -8.34
C THR A 112 24.17 8.42 -6.92
N ASP A 113 24.00 7.14 -6.58
CA ASP A 113 24.29 6.61 -5.26
C ASP A 113 25.74 6.12 -5.17
N ASN A 114 26.46 6.57 -4.15
CA ASN A 114 27.86 6.15 -3.92
C ASN A 114 28.02 4.65 -3.62
N ASN A 115 26.95 3.98 -3.18
CA ASN A 115 26.89 2.53 -2.94
C ASN A 115 25.96 1.84 -3.94
N GLY A 116 25.96 2.34 -5.19
CA GLY A 116 25.16 1.81 -6.29
C GLY A 116 25.69 0.49 -6.87
N ASN A 117 25.13 0.12 -8.01
CA ASN A 117 25.54 -1.03 -8.81
C ASN A 117 26.93 -0.80 -9.43
N ILE A 118 27.59 -1.90 -9.81
CA ILE A 118 28.76 -1.83 -10.70
C ILE A 118 28.24 -1.72 -12.13
N GLU A 119 28.49 -0.58 -12.76
CA GLU A 119 28.02 -0.26 -14.11
C GLU A 119 29.20 -0.06 -15.08
N ILE A 120 28.99 -0.39 -16.35
CA ILE A 120 29.97 -0.18 -17.42
C ILE A 120 29.46 0.95 -18.31
N LEU A 121 30.26 1.99 -18.47
CA LEU A 121 29.95 3.17 -19.27
C LEU A 121 31.08 3.43 -20.28
N TYR A 122 30.69 3.69 -21.52
CA TYR A 122 31.57 4.19 -22.58
C TYR A 122 31.25 5.66 -22.81
N ASN A 123 32.28 6.51 -22.80
CA ASN A 123 32.16 7.94 -23.08
C ASN A 123 32.90 8.27 -24.39
N THR A 124 32.22 8.98 -25.29
CA THR A 124 32.77 9.48 -26.54
C THR A 124 32.50 10.98 -26.68
N GLN A 125 33.43 11.68 -27.32
CA GLN A 125 33.29 13.08 -27.74
C GLN A 125 33.38 13.19 -29.27
N ASP A 126 33.36 12.05 -29.98
CA ASP A 126 33.36 12.02 -31.43
C ASP A 126 32.06 12.62 -31.97
N GLU A 127 32.18 13.62 -32.83
CA GLU A 127 31.04 14.36 -33.36
C GLU A 127 30.11 13.47 -34.18
N SER A 128 30.65 12.45 -34.87
CA SER A 128 29.86 11.52 -35.68
C SER A 128 29.05 10.55 -34.81
N ASP A 129 29.62 10.06 -33.70
CA ASP A 129 28.89 9.23 -32.74
C ASP A 129 27.70 10.00 -32.15
N ILE A 130 27.93 11.26 -31.76
CA ILE A 130 26.89 12.14 -31.19
C ILE A 130 25.81 12.45 -32.22
N GLU A 131 26.19 12.78 -33.46
CA GLU A 131 25.25 13.06 -34.54
C GLU A 131 24.41 11.82 -34.88
N ASN A 132 25.03 10.64 -34.98
CA ASN A 132 24.33 9.38 -35.21
C ASN A 132 23.32 9.10 -34.09
N PHE A 133 23.71 9.22 -32.82
CA PHE A 133 22.79 9.05 -31.69
C PHE A 133 21.59 10.01 -31.75
N CYS A 134 21.83 11.29 -32.03
CA CYS A 134 20.76 12.28 -32.18
C CYS A 134 19.85 11.97 -33.38
N ASN A 135 20.40 11.43 -34.47
CA ASN A 135 19.64 11.02 -35.64
C ASN A 135 18.80 9.76 -35.37
N ASP A 136 19.33 8.80 -34.63
CA ASP A 136 18.59 7.59 -34.21
C ASP A 136 17.33 7.99 -33.40
N LEU A 137 17.45 8.92 -32.46
CA LEU A 137 16.29 9.42 -31.72
C LEU A 137 15.25 10.13 -32.61
N LYS A 138 15.69 10.84 -33.65
CA LYS A 138 14.77 11.46 -34.63
C LYS A 138 14.07 10.43 -35.50
N ILE A 139 14.76 9.36 -35.88
CA ILE A 139 14.17 8.25 -36.65
C ILE A 139 13.06 7.59 -35.83
N LEU A 140 13.29 7.42 -34.52
CA LEU A 140 12.34 6.84 -33.58
C LEU A 140 11.23 7.81 -33.11
N GLU A 141 11.19 9.05 -33.60
CA GLU A 141 10.27 10.09 -33.11
C GLU A 141 8.79 9.65 -33.16
N ASN A 142 8.40 8.86 -34.16
CA ASN A 142 7.03 8.34 -34.30
C ASN A 142 6.70 7.21 -33.29
N ASP A 143 7.71 6.58 -32.70
CA ASP A 143 7.56 5.55 -31.66
C ASP A 143 7.46 6.18 -30.26
N PHE A 144 7.68 7.49 -30.17
CA PHE A 144 7.54 8.26 -28.93
C PHE A 144 6.23 9.05 -28.93
N MET A 145 5.65 9.20 -27.74
CA MET A 145 4.55 10.13 -27.48
C MET A 145 4.94 11.11 -26.37
N ASP A 146 4.24 12.23 -26.28
CA ASP A 146 4.44 13.16 -25.17
C ASP A 146 3.91 12.56 -23.86
N VAL A 147 4.55 12.89 -22.74
CA VAL A 147 4.15 12.36 -21.43
C VAL A 147 2.71 12.74 -21.06
N SER A 148 2.18 13.87 -21.57
CA SER A 148 0.80 14.28 -21.36
C SER A 148 -0.22 13.26 -21.87
N GLU A 149 0.18 12.40 -22.82
CA GLU A 149 -0.69 11.41 -23.45
C GLU A 149 -0.55 10.00 -22.84
N ILE A 150 0.25 9.79 -21.77
CA ILE A 150 0.55 8.43 -21.25
C ILE A 150 -0.68 7.63 -20.81
N ASN A 151 -1.76 8.32 -20.45
CA ASN A 151 -3.04 7.75 -20.03
C ASN A 151 -4.05 7.60 -21.18
N THR A 152 -3.62 7.76 -22.43
CA THR A 152 -4.43 7.50 -23.62
C THR A 152 -4.32 6.03 -24.00
N PHE A 153 -5.44 5.31 -23.97
CA PHE A 153 -5.51 3.87 -24.27
C PHE A 153 -6.46 3.68 -25.44
N VAL A 154 -5.97 3.14 -26.56
CA VAL A 154 -6.70 3.12 -27.84
C VAL A 154 -7.25 1.73 -28.17
N ALA A 155 -6.57 0.66 -27.74
CA ALA A 155 -6.95 -0.71 -28.04
C ALA A 155 -7.86 -1.31 -26.96
N ASP A 156 -8.81 -2.15 -27.37
CA ASP A 156 -9.78 -2.81 -26.46
C ASP A 156 -9.15 -3.83 -25.49
N ASP A 157 -7.84 -4.07 -25.57
CA ASP A 157 -7.06 -4.91 -24.63
C ASP A 157 -5.65 -4.35 -24.39
N ASP A 158 -5.53 -3.02 -24.28
CA ASP A 158 -4.23 -2.36 -24.10
C ASP A 158 -3.53 -2.85 -22.81
N TYR A 159 -2.37 -3.48 -22.97
CA TYR A 159 -1.57 -3.95 -21.85
C TYR A 159 -1.11 -2.82 -20.93
N TYR A 160 -0.79 -1.64 -21.49
CA TYR A 160 -0.44 -0.46 -20.70
C TYR A 160 -1.61 0.01 -19.84
N PHE A 161 -2.86 -0.15 -20.30
CA PHE A 161 -4.02 0.14 -19.46
C PHE A 161 -4.08 -0.79 -18.26
N LYS A 162 -3.96 -2.10 -18.48
CA LYS A 162 -3.97 -3.10 -17.39
C LYS A 162 -2.88 -2.78 -16.38
N TYR A 163 -1.67 -2.53 -16.86
CA TYR A 163 -0.54 -2.17 -16.01
C TYR A 163 -0.79 -0.88 -15.24
N ALA A 164 -1.24 0.19 -15.91
CA ALA A 164 -1.52 1.47 -15.28
C ALA A 164 -2.61 1.37 -14.20
N LEU A 165 -3.69 0.65 -14.47
CA LEU A 165 -4.75 0.40 -13.51
C LEU A 165 -4.21 -0.27 -12.23
N ILE A 166 -3.33 -1.26 -12.37
CA ILE A 166 -2.73 -1.95 -11.23
C ILE A 166 -1.81 -1.00 -10.45
N GLN A 167 -0.97 -0.25 -11.17
CA GLN A 167 -0.02 0.70 -10.59
C GLN A 167 -0.70 1.89 -9.89
N LEU A 168 -1.96 2.19 -10.21
CA LEU A 168 -2.75 3.17 -9.46
C LEU A 168 -3.10 2.72 -8.03
N GLY A 169 -2.96 1.43 -7.69
CA GLY A 169 -3.32 0.92 -6.38
C GLY A 169 -2.14 0.45 -5.52
N CYS A 170 -2.47 0.21 -4.26
CA CYS A 170 -1.63 -0.37 -3.21
C CYS A 170 -2.36 -1.59 -2.64
N PHE A 171 -1.62 -2.48 -2.01
CA PHE A 171 -2.16 -3.66 -1.35
C PHE A 171 -2.20 -3.45 0.15
N VAL A 172 -3.22 -4.03 0.77
CA VAL A 172 -3.46 -4.04 2.21
C VAL A 172 -3.70 -5.47 2.65
N GLU A 173 -2.83 -5.98 3.51
CA GLU A 173 -3.01 -7.28 4.16
C GLU A 173 -3.44 -7.07 5.60
N THR A 174 -4.49 -7.77 6.03
CA THR A 174 -4.99 -7.68 7.40
C THR A 174 -4.13 -8.52 8.33
N ASN A 175 -3.70 -7.93 9.44
CA ASN A 175 -3.08 -8.65 10.53
C ASN A 175 -4.19 -9.29 11.39
N ASP A 176 -4.31 -10.62 11.32
CA ASP A 176 -5.31 -11.39 12.10
C ASP A 176 -4.93 -11.55 13.58
N ILE A 177 -3.91 -10.82 14.05
CA ILE A 177 -3.50 -10.83 15.46
C ILE A 177 -4.56 -10.09 16.28
N THR A 178 -5.04 -10.72 17.34
CA THR A 178 -6.02 -10.14 18.27
C THR A 178 -5.42 -9.95 19.64
N ILE A 179 -5.98 -9.04 20.43
CA ILE A 179 -5.58 -8.81 21.84
C ILE A 179 -5.58 -10.13 22.62
N ASN A 180 -6.67 -10.91 22.45
CA ASN A 180 -6.82 -12.22 23.07
C ASN A 180 -5.76 -13.21 22.63
N ALA A 181 -5.44 -13.29 21.34
CA ALA A 181 -4.44 -14.23 20.83
C ALA A 181 -3.04 -13.99 21.42
N VAL A 182 -2.71 -12.73 21.74
CA VAL A 182 -1.42 -12.37 22.34
C VAL A 182 -1.41 -12.64 23.85
N LEU A 183 -2.48 -12.26 24.55
CA LEU A 183 -2.56 -12.34 26.01
C LEU A 183 -3.00 -13.71 26.56
N GLN A 184 -3.57 -14.59 25.73
CA GLN A 184 -3.99 -15.93 26.17
C GLN A 184 -2.82 -16.80 26.61
N HIS A 185 -3.00 -17.58 27.67
CA HIS A 185 -2.12 -18.68 28.03
C HIS A 185 -2.73 -20.01 27.58
N THR A 186 -1.88 -20.92 27.10
CA THR A 186 -2.30 -22.25 26.62
C THR A 186 -1.71 -23.32 27.52
N TYR A 187 -2.59 -24.14 28.09
CA TYR A 187 -2.22 -25.30 28.89
C TYR A 187 -2.00 -26.51 28.01
N ASN A 188 -0.82 -27.14 28.16
CA ASN A 188 -0.49 -28.39 27.48
C ASN A 188 -1.03 -29.57 28.27
N PHE A 189 -2.19 -30.08 27.86
CA PHE A 189 -2.82 -31.21 28.52
C PHE A 189 -2.11 -32.55 28.25
N ASN A 190 -2.05 -33.38 29.28
CA ASN A 190 -1.66 -34.78 29.19
C ASN A 190 -2.80 -35.63 28.59
N LYS A 191 -2.59 -36.95 28.47
CA LYS A 191 -3.58 -37.85 27.87
C LYS A 191 -4.94 -37.77 28.58
N LYS A 192 -4.94 -37.75 29.92
CA LYS A 192 -6.16 -37.63 30.73
C LYS A 192 -6.86 -36.31 30.47
N GLY A 193 -6.12 -35.20 30.51
CA GLY A 193 -6.67 -33.87 30.22
C GLY A 193 -7.31 -33.78 28.84
N LYS A 194 -6.68 -34.35 27.80
CA LYS A 194 -7.24 -34.36 26.43
C LYS A 194 -8.51 -35.21 26.28
N GLU A 195 -8.65 -36.28 27.06
CA GLU A 195 -9.82 -37.16 27.04
C GLU A 195 -10.99 -36.53 27.80
N GLU A 196 -10.72 -35.96 28.98
CA GLU A 196 -11.74 -35.38 29.86
C GLU A 196 -12.15 -33.95 29.45
N SER A 197 -11.29 -33.21 28.74
CA SER A 197 -11.60 -31.87 28.20
C SER A 197 -12.65 -31.87 27.09
N ARG A 198 -13.14 -33.04 26.66
CA ARG A 198 -14.22 -33.16 25.67
C ARG A 198 -15.60 -33.26 26.31
N THR A 199 -15.67 -33.26 27.64
CA THR A 199 -16.92 -33.43 28.40
C THR A 199 -17.58 -32.08 28.70
N ASP A 200 -18.90 -32.06 28.95
CA ASP A 200 -19.62 -30.81 29.27
C ASP A 200 -19.12 -30.14 30.57
N LYS A 201 -18.53 -30.92 31.48
CA LYS A 201 -17.87 -30.43 32.70
C LYS A 201 -16.69 -29.48 32.38
N TYR A 202 -16.02 -29.69 31.23
CA TYR A 202 -14.93 -28.84 30.76
C TYR A 202 -15.41 -27.52 30.15
N LYS A 203 -16.48 -27.55 29.34
CA LYS A 203 -17.03 -26.35 28.69
C LYS A 203 -17.46 -25.28 29.71
N GLN A 204 -17.80 -25.69 30.93
CA GLN A 204 -18.15 -24.80 32.04
C GLN A 204 -16.95 -24.03 32.63
N LYS A 205 -15.70 -24.47 32.39
CA LYS A 205 -14.47 -23.80 32.91
C LYS A 205 -13.99 -22.62 32.04
N GLY A 206 -14.61 -22.38 30.88
CA GLY A 206 -14.38 -21.18 30.06
C GLY A 206 -13.14 -21.22 29.15
N PHE A 207 -12.64 -22.40 28.79
CA PHE A 207 -11.53 -22.56 27.84
C PHE A 207 -12.00 -22.53 26.37
N LEU A 208 -11.16 -22.01 25.46
CA LEU A 208 -11.40 -22.05 24.01
C LEU A 208 -11.04 -23.42 23.41
N GLU A 209 -11.82 -23.93 22.45
CA GLU A 209 -11.62 -25.27 21.84
C GLU A 209 -10.43 -25.31 20.85
N GLY A 210 -9.46 -26.20 21.10
CA GLY A 210 -8.46 -26.63 20.10
C GLY A 210 -7.22 -27.30 20.71
N ASN A 211 -7.07 -28.63 20.60
CA ASN A 211 -5.92 -29.49 21.02
C ASN A 211 -5.25 -29.25 22.41
N GLY A 212 -5.75 -28.30 23.19
CA GLY A 212 -5.33 -27.82 24.49
C GLY A 212 -6.37 -26.81 25.01
N ALA A 213 -6.10 -26.20 26.17
CA ALA A 213 -7.01 -25.27 26.82
C ALA A 213 -6.38 -23.89 26.86
N SER A 214 -6.97 -22.94 26.13
CA SER A 214 -6.48 -21.55 26.12
C SER A 214 -7.43 -20.64 26.89
N LYS A 215 -6.86 -19.77 27.74
CA LYS A 215 -7.62 -18.79 28.54
C LYS A 215 -6.86 -17.46 28.59
N ASN A 216 -7.59 -16.35 28.44
CA ASN A 216 -7.07 -15.02 28.67
C ASN A 216 -7.36 -14.61 30.13
N TYR A 217 -6.31 -14.38 30.91
CA TYR A 217 -6.40 -13.98 32.32
C TYR A 217 -6.53 -12.48 32.51
N PHE A 218 -6.32 -11.69 31.46
CA PHE A 218 -6.55 -10.26 31.44
C PHE A 218 -8.01 -9.98 31.04
N GLN A 219 -8.95 -10.39 31.90
CA GLN A 219 -10.38 -10.24 31.59
C GLN A 219 -10.84 -8.80 31.74
N GLY A 220 -11.71 -8.35 30.82
CA GLY A 220 -12.36 -7.04 30.88
C GLY A 220 -11.54 -5.88 30.32
N ILE A 221 -10.26 -6.07 30.00
CA ILE A 221 -9.41 -4.96 29.51
C ILE A 221 -9.49 -4.72 28.00
N ASN A 222 -10.12 -5.63 27.25
CA ASN A 222 -10.13 -5.53 25.79
C ASN A 222 -10.83 -4.24 25.33
N GLU A 223 -11.95 -3.87 25.97
CA GLU A 223 -12.69 -2.65 25.63
C GLU A 223 -11.87 -1.38 25.97
N ASP A 224 -11.12 -1.40 27.07
CA ASP A 224 -10.23 -0.31 27.48
C ASP A 224 -9.06 -0.16 26.49
N ILE A 225 -8.42 -1.28 26.14
CA ILE A 225 -7.33 -1.30 25.14
C ILE A 225 -7.83 -0.87 23.76
N GLU A 226 -8.99 -1.34 23.31
CA GLU A 226 -9.59 -0.91 22.04
C GLU A 226 -9.89 0.59 22.05
N THR A 227 -10.37 1.14 23.18
CA THR A 227 -10.58 2.57 23.36
C THR A 227 -9.27 3.35 23.26
N ILE A 228 -8.18 2.82 23.84
CA ILE A 228 -6.83 3.37 23.70
C ILE A 228 -6.41 3.33 22.23
N PHE A 229 -6.57 2.20 21.54
CA PHE A 229 -6.20 2.08 20.14
C PHE A 229 -6.95 3.06 19.25
N ILE A 230 -8.26 3.25 19.44
CA ILE A 230 -9.05 4.25 18.71
C ILE A 230 -8.53 5.67 18.95
N LYS A 231 -8.13 6.00 20.17
CA LYS A 231 -7.54 7.31 20.51
C LYS A 231 -6.25 7.60 19.74
N TYR A 232 -5.42 6.57 19.52
CA TYR A 232 -4.12 6.71 18.85
C TYR A 232 -4.17 6.40 17.35
N ASN A 233 -5.21 5.70 16.89
CA ASN A 233 -5.48 5.38 15.51
C ASN A 233 -6.99 5.47 15.23
N ASN A 234 -7.43 6.61 14.69
CA ASN A 234 -8.83 6.84 14.32
C ASN A 234 -9.36 5.83 13.28
N THR A 235 -8.46 5.15 12.56
CA THR A 235 -8.78 4.15 11.55
C THR A 235 -8.87 2.72 12.08
N TYR A 236 -8.68 2.50 13.39
CA TYR A 236 -8.60 1.17 14.02
C TYR A 236 -9.81 0.25 13.73
N ASN A 237 -11.00 0.83 13.59
CA ASN A 237 -12.25 0.10 13.35
C ASN A 237 -12.72 0.13 11.89
N ILE A 238 -11.86 0.54 10.94
CA ILE A 238 -12.23 0.54 9.53
C ILE A 238 -12.44 -0.90 9.04
N ASP A 239 -13.60 -1.12 8.42
CA ASP A 239 -13.88 -2.33 7.66
C ASP A 239 -13.27 -2.20 6.25
N TRP A 240 -12.05 -2.72 6.09
CA TRP A 240 -11.30 -2.69 4.83
C TRP A 240 -12.09 -3.21 3.64
N GLY A 241 -13.02 -4.15 3.85
CA GLY A 241 -13.88 -4.69 2.79
C GLY A 241 -14.75 -3.63 2.10
N LYS A 242 -14.98 -2.47 2.71
CA LYS A 242 -15.74 -1.36 2.12
C LYS A 242 -14.88 -0.39 1.31
N TYR A 243 -13.59 -0.31 1.61
CA TYR A 243 -12.66 0.67 1.04
C TYR A 243 -11.74 0.04 -0.03
N SER A 244 -11.94 -1.24 -0.33
CA SER A 244 -11.01 -2.02 -1.13
C SER A 244 -11.71 -3.08 -1.97
N ILE A 245 -10.92 -3.73 -2.82
CA ILE A 245 -11.33 -4.90 -3.59
C ILE A 245 -10.49 -6.07 -3.13
N ARG A 246 -11.15 -7.16 -2.70
CA ARG A 246 -10.45 -8.36 -2.24
C ARG A 246 -9.78 -9.05 -3.43
N THR A 247 -8.53 -9.44 -3.25
CA THR A 247 -7.68 -10.13 -4.23
C THR A 247 -6.97 -11.33 -3.57
N LYS A 248 -6.10 -12.01 -4.32
CA LYS A 248 -5.23 -13.06 -3.76
C LYS A 248 -4.10 -12.53 -2.88
N PHE A 249 -3.74 -11.25 -3.01
CA PHE A 249 -2.67 -10.58 -2.27
C PHE A 249 -3.23 -9.69 -1.14
N GLY A 250 -4.37 -10.05 -0.56
CA GLY A 250 -5.12 -9.19 0.35
C GLY A 250 -6.05 -8.23 -0.40
N HIS A 251 -6.08 -6.98 0.00
CA HIS A 251 -7.03 -5.96 -0.47
C HIS A 251 -6.35 -4.93 -1.36
N TRP A 252 -6.84 -4.73 -2.60
CA TRP A 252 -6.37 -3.68 -3.50
C TRP A 252 -7.14 -2.38 -3.25
N ILE A 253 -6.40 -1.27 -3.12
CA ILE A 253 -6.93 0.06 -2.80
C ILE A 253 -6.27 1.10 -3.72
N PRO A 254 -7.01 1.98 -4.41
CA PRO A 254 -6.40 3.11 -5.12
C PRO A 254 -5.53 3.98 -4.23
N LYS A 255 -4.31 4.31 -4.68
CA LYS A 255 -3.35 5.15 -3.94
C LYS A 255 -3.94 6.51 -3.53
N LYS A 256 -4.82 7.09 -4.35
CA LYS A 256 -5.48 8.38 -4.06
C LYS A 256 -6.49 8.34 -2.90
N ILE A 257 -7.02 7.16 -2.55
CA ILE A 257 -7.87 6.98 -1.35
C ILE A 257 -7.08 6.46 -0.14
N LEU A 258 -5.82 6.05 -0.36
CA LEU A 258 -4.89 5.66 0.70
C LEU A 258 -4.47 6.85 1.58
N GLY A 259 -4.65 8.09 1.13
CA GLY A 259 -4.30 9.30 1.89
C GLY A 259 -4.98 9.40 3.26
N TYR A 260 -6.18 8.82 3.40
CA TYR A 260 -6.85 8.66 4.70
C TYR A 260 -6.07 7.76 5.67
N LEU A 261 -5.28 6.84 5.11
CA LEU A 261 -4.51 5.82 5.81
C LEU A 261 -3.09 6.30 6.13
N ASP A 262 -2.63 7.39 5.52
CA ASP A 262 -1.37 8.02 5.92
C ASP A 262 -1.47 8.71 7.30
N GLU A 263 -2.67 8.75 7.91
CA GLU A 263 -2.88 9.06 9.34
C GLU A 263 -2.53 7.89 10.29
N ILE A 264 -2.19 6.71 9.75
CA ILE A 264 -1.49 5.66 10.49
C ILE A 264 -0.32 6.29 11.25
N PRO A 265 -0.17 6.06 12.56
CA PRO A 265 0.95 6.57 13.33
C PRO A 265 2.31 6.11 12.80
N LYS A 266 2.86 6.78 11.78
CA LYS A 266 4.27 6.67 11.38
C LYS A 266 5.18 7.35 12.41
N GLU A 267 4.58 8.15 13.29
CA GLU A 267 5.26 8.80 14.41
C GLU A 267 5.49 7.77 15.52
N LYS A 268 6.73 7.28 15.64
CA LYS A 268 7.21 6.45 16.76
C LYS A 268 6.76 6.97 18.14
N GLN A 269 6.55 8.27 18.27
CA GLN A 269 6.04 8.91 19.48
C GLN A 269 4.63 8.45 19.87
N LYS A 270 3.68 8.34 18.94
CA LYS A 270 2.30 7.90 19.22
C LYS A 270 2.25 6.44 19.67
N ILE A 271 3.08 5.58 19.05
CA ILE A 271 3.23 4.18 19.48
C ILE A 271 3.75 4.13 20.93
N LYS A 272 4.73 4.97 21.27
CA LYS A 272 5.28 5.06 22.63
C LYS A 272 4.29 5.59 23.68
N GLU A 273 3.43 6.53 23.28
CA GLU A 273 2.36 7.01 24.16
C GLU A 273 1.29 5.93 24.38
N CYS A 274 0.90 5.22 23.32
CA CYS A 274 0.01 4.07 23.38
C CYS A 274 0.58 2.96 24.29
N GLN A 275 1.87 2.64 24.15
CA GLN A 275 2.61 1.72 25.02
C GLN A 275 2.44 2.05 26.50
N ASN A 276 2.63 3.33 26.86
CA ASN A 276 2.55 3.77 28.25
C ASN A 276 1.12 3.63 28.82
N SER A 277 0.10 3.99 28.03
CA SER A 277 -1.30 3.83 28.44
C SER A 277 -1.66 2.37 28.68
N ILE A 278 -1.35 1.49 27.72
CA ILE A 278 -1.63 0.05 27.81
C ILE A 278 -0.88 -0.61 28.98
N SER A 279 0.38 -0.22 29.19
CA SER A 279 1.19 -0.74 30.29
C SER A 279 0.59 -0.44 31.65
N SER A 280 -0.06 0.71 31.81
CA SER A 280 -0.77 1.08 33.04
C SER A 280 -1.96 0.17 33.29
N ASP A 281 -2.78 -0.07 32.26
CA ASP A 281 -4.00 -0.87 32.37
C ASP A 281 -3.67 -2.34 32.64
N LEU A 282 -2.70 -2.91 31.93
CA LEU A 282 -2.23 -4.29 32.20
C LEU A 282 -1.71 -4.44 33.64
N LYS A 283 -0.97 -3.46 34.17
CA LYS A 283 -0.49 -3.48 35.56
C LYS A 283 -1.63 -3.46 36.58
N SER A 284 -2.72 -2.75 36.27
CA SER A 284 -3.88 -2.65 37.17
C SER A 284 -4.60 -3.99 37.36
N CYS A 285 -4.57 -4.87 36.36
CA CYS A 285 -5.20 -6.19 36.40
C CYS A 285 -4.24 -7.32 36.82
N PHE A 286 -2.92 -7.07 36.84
CA PHE A 286 -1.90 -8.09 37.01
C PHE A 286 -2.10 -8.97 38.26
N THR A 287 -2.40 -8.36 39.41
CA THR A 287 -2.56 -9.10 40.67
C THR A 287 -3.71 -10.11 40.58
N LYS A 288 -4.85 -9.67 40.05
CA LYS A 288 -6.02 -10.53 39.87
C LYS A 288 -5.77 -11.63 38.83
N SER A 289 -5.19 -11.28 37.68
CA SER A 289 -4.81 -12.25 36.64
C SER A 289 -3.86 -13.32 37.18
N LYS A 290 -2.93 -12.94 38.06
CA LYS A 290 -2.01 -13.87 38.73
C LYS A 290 -2.77 -14.79 39.69
N GLU A 291 -3.63 -14.25 40.54
CA GLU A 291 -4.43 -15.05 41.48
C GLU A 291 -5.30 -16.07 40.74
N ASP A 292 -6.03 -15.62 39.71
CA ASP A 292 -6.90 -16.46 38.88
C ASP A 292 -6.11 -17.58 38.16
N MET A 293 -4.91 -17.26 37.65
CA MET A 293 -4.08 -18.24 36.94
C MET A 293 -3.39 -19.23 37.89
N VAL A 294 -2.99 -18.81 39.09
CA VAL A 294 -2.45 -19.71 40.12
C VAL A 294 -3.52 -20.71 40.58
N GLU A 295 -4.74 -20.24 40.80
CA GLU A 295 -5.87 -21.11 41.17
C GLU A 295 -6.17 -22.13 40.08
N GLU A 296 -6.21 -21.70 38.81
CA GLU A 296 -6.39 -22.62 37.68
C GLU A 296 -5.24 -23.62 37.56
N TRP A 297 -3.99 -23.19 37.75
CA TRP A 297 -2.84 -24.11 37.79
C TRP A 297 -2.99 -25.15 38.90
N ARG A 298 -3.44 -24.73 40.09
CA ARG A 298 -3.69 -25.65 41.22
C ARG A 298 -4.73 -26.70 40.85
N GLU A 299 -5.87 -26.27 40.31
CA GLU A 299 -6.94 -27.19 39.89
C GLU A 299 -6.43 -28.17 38.83
N LEU A 300 -5.78 -27.68 37.77
CA LEU A 300 -5.34 -28.49 36.65
C LEU A 300 -4.22 -29.48 37.02
N LEU A 301 -3.33 -29.13 37.95
CA LEU A 301 -2.21 -29.98 38.36
C LEU A 301 -2.55 -30.91 39.52
N MET A 302 -3.33 -30.45 40.50
CA MET A 302 -3.57 -31.19 41.75
C MET A 302 -4.90 -31.91 41.75
N ASP A 303 -5.98 -31.22 41.39
CA ASP A 303 -7.34 -31.74 41.52
C ASP A 303 -7.67 -32.64 40.31
N ASP A 304 -7.55 -32.06 39.11
CA ASP A 304 -7.91 -32.72 37.86
C ASP A 304 -6.75 -33.55 37.28
N ARG A 305 -5.49 -33.17 37.56
CA ARG A 305 -4.27 -33.82 37.03
C ARG A 305 -4.24 -33.91 35.50
N TRP A 306 -4.67 -32.82 34.86
CA TRP A 306 -4.79 -32.70 33.40
C TRP A 306 -3.53 -32.18 32.73
N VAL A 307 -2.60 -31.61 33.48
CA VAL A 307 -1.30 -31.12 32.97
C VAL A 307 -0.19 -31.92 33.65
N ASP A 308 0.85 -32.29 32.90
CA ASP A 308 2.00 -32.99 33.48
C ASP A 308 2.94 -32.03 34.21
N HIS A 309 3.48 -32.49 35.34
CA HIS A 309 4.45 -31.75 36.17
C HIS A 309 5.78 -31.46 35.44
N GLN A 310 6.06 -32.12 34.31
CA GLN A 310 7.34 -31.97 33.59
C GLN A 310 7.57 -30.55 33.06
N ASN A 311 6.52 -29.75 32.88
CA ASN A 311 6.63 -28.36 32.44
C ASN A 311 6.92 -27.36 33.58
N ILE A 312 6.88 -27.81 34.85
CA ILE A 312 7.15 -26.99 36.03
C ILE A 312 8.20 -27.74 36.85
N THR A 313 9.45 -27.28 36.69
CA THR A 313 10.72 -27.97 37.01
C THR A 313 10.92 -28.44 38.46
N SER A 314 9.96 -28.28 39.37
CA SER A 314 10.16 -28.45 40.82
C SER A 314 8.99 -29.09 41.60
N LEU A 315 8.00 -29.68 40.93
CA LEU A 315 6.81 -30.27 41.59
C LEU A 315 7.03 -31.63 42.30
N GLU A 316 8.27 -32.09 42.49
CA GLU A 316 8.57 -33.31 43.26
C GLU A 316 8.35 -33.14 44.79
N GLU A 317 8.10 -31.92 45.26
CA GLU A 317 7.86 -31.59 46.68
C GLU A 317 6.46 -31.98 47.16
N LYS A 318 6.36 -32.56 48.36
CA LYS A 318 5.07 -32.95 49.00
C LYS A 318 4.42 -31.83 49.83
N ASN A 319 5.03 -30.65 49.93
CA ASN A 319 4.52 -29.55 50.75
C ASN A 319 3.63 -28.62 49.92
N HIS A 320 2.34 -28.61 50.24
CA HIS A 320 1.33 -27.80 49.55
C HIS A 320 1.67 -26.30 49.49
N ASN A 321 2.22 -25.72 50.57
CA ASN A 321 2.58 -24.30 50.61
C ASN A 321 3.75 -23.97 49.67
N ASN A 322 4.71 -24.89 49.51
CA ASN A 322 5.82 -24.68 48.58
C ASN A 322 5.35 -24.79 47.13
N ILE A 323 4.42 -25.71 46.84
CA ILE A 323 3.83 -25.84 45.50
C ILE A 323 3.12 -24.55 45.09
N ILE A 324 2.31 -23.97 45.97
CA ILE A 324 1.63 -22.69 45.69
C ILE A 324 2.64 -21.57 45.43
N ASN A 325 3.75 -21.51 46.19
CA ASN A 325 4.81 -20.53 45.97
C ASN A 325 5.48 -20.71 44.59
N ILE A 326 5.78 -21.95 44.20
CA ILE A 326 6.33 -22.28 42.88
C ILE A 326 5.38 -21.85 41.76
N LEU A 327 4.09 -22.21 41.88
CA LEU A 327 3.07 -21.83 40.90
C LEU A 327 2.93 -20.32 40.80
N THR A 328 3.01 -19.61 41.92
CA THR A 328 2.96 -18.16 41.95
C THR A 328 4.14 -17.54 41.18
N GLN A 329 5.36 -18.03 41.40
CA GLN A 329 6.56 -17.53 40.71
C GLN A 329 6.52 -17.79 39.20
N GLU A 330 6.15 -19.01 38.79
CA GLU A 330 6.04 -19.37 37.37
C GLU A 330 4.91 -18.59 36.69
N THR A 331 3.78 -18.42 37.37
CA THR A 331 2.65 -17.62 36.85
C THR A 331 3.05 -16.15 36.68
N GLU A 332 3.76 -15.60 37.67
CA GLU A 332 4.25 -14.22 37.62
C GLU A 332 5.19 -14.00 36.42
N LYS A 333 6.10 -14.96 36.18
CA LYS A 333 7.00 -14.94 35.03
C LYS A 333 6.23 -14.99 33.71
N ILE A 334 5.32 -15.95 33.55
CA ILE A 334 4.52 -16.12 32.33
C ILE A 334 3.71 -14.85 32.01
N LEU A 335 3.05 -14.26 33.02
CA LEU A 335 2.24 -13.05 32.82
C LEU A 335 3.11 -11.83 32.50
N LYS A 336 4.28 -11.68 33.13
CA LYS A 336 5.24 -10.61 32.80
C LYS A 336 5.75 -10.72 31.38
N ASP A 337 6.19 -11.91 30.96
CA ASP A 337 6.66 -12.15 29.59
C ASP A 337 5.58 -11.82 28.56
N LYS A 338 4.31 -12.16 28.85
CA LYS A 338 3.16 -11.81 28.00
C LYS A 338 2.91 -10.31 27.94
N MET A 339 2.95 -9.61 29.08
CA MET A 339 2.79 -8.15 29.11
C MET A 339 3.91 -7.46 28.33
N GLU A 340 5.17 -7.86 28.56
CA GLU A 340 6.34 -7.30 27.86
C GLU A 340 6.26 -7.51 26.36
N TYR A 341 5.89 -8.71 25.91
CA TYR A 341 5.66 -8.98 24.50
C TYR A 341 4.49 -8.15 23.94
N PHE A 342 3.36 -8.10 24.65
CA PHE A 342 2.18 -7.35 24.22
C PHE A 342 2.48 -5.86 24.01
N VAL A 343 3.27 -5.25 24.90
CA VAL A 343 3.63 -3.83 24.81
C VAL A 343 4.90 -3.56 23.99
N SER A 344 5.51 -4.60 23.39
CA SER A 344 6.63 -4.42 22.48
C SER A 344 6.23 -3.57 21.28
N GLU A 345 7.17 -2.78 20.75
CA GLU A 345 6.95 -1.91 19.57
C GLU A 345 6.38 -2.72 18.40
N SER A 346 6.98 -3.87 18.09
CA SER A 346 6.54 -4.74 17.00
C SER A 346 5.14 -5.35 17.17
N CYS A 347 4.76 -5.69 18.40
CA CYS A 347 3.44 -6.29 18.66
C CYS A 347 2.35 -5.21 18.62
N LEU A 348 2.60 -4.07 19.26
CA LEU A 348 1.65 -2.97 19.28
C LEU A 348 1.47 -2.33 17.93
N GLU A 349 2.51 -2.22 17.10
CA GLU A 349 2.37 -1.75 15.73
C GLU A 349 1.38 -2.64 14.97
N LYS A 350 1.53 -3.97 15.04
CA LYS A 350 0.61 -4.90 14.37
C LYS A 350 -0.83 -4.83 14.91
N LEU A 351 -0.99 -4.73 16.24
CA LEU A 351 -2.30 -4.64 16.89
C LEU A 351 -2.99 -3.30 16.61
N LEU A 352 -2.26 -2.18 16.75
CA LEU A 352 -2.77 -0.82 16.55
C LEU A 352 -3.12 -0.57 15.09
N LEU A 353 -2.28 -1.05 14.16
CA LEU A 353 -2.52 -0.86 12.74
C LEU A 353 -3.55 -1.85 12.22
N ARG A 354 -3.51 -3.13 12.63
CA ARG A 354 -4.35 -4.24 12.10
C ARG A 354 -4.15 -4.54 10.60
N TYR A 355 -3.29 -3.81 9.91
CA TYR A 355 -2.97 -4.05 8.52
C TYR A 355 -1.55 -3.60 8.18
N GLU A 356 -1.03 -4.13 7.09
CA GLU A 356 0.21 -3.70 6.46
C GLU A 356 -0.08 -3.29 5.01
N THR A 357 0.50 -2.17 4.58
CA THR A 357 0.39 -1.72 3.20
C THR A 357 1.68 -2.01 2.45
N PHE A 358 1.56 -2.50 1.22
CA PHE A 358 2.71 -2.76 0.36
C PHE A 358 2.38 -2.51 -1.10
N ASN A 359 3.41 -2.16 -1.87
CA ASN A 359 3.32 -2.15 -3.32
C ASN A 359 3.82 -3.50 -3.84
N ILE A 360 3.05 -4.15 -4.70
CA ILE A 360 3.60 -5.27 -5.48
C ILE A 360 4.39 -4.65 -6.63
N SER A 361 5.69 -4.94 -6.66
CA SER A 361 6.58 -4.56 -7.75
C SER A 361 6.31 -5.44 -8.97
N PHE A 362 5.11 -5.34 -9.55
CA PHE A 362 4.87 -5.89 -10.88
C PHE A 362 5.80 -5.16 -11.83
N ASP A 363 6.78 -5.89 -12.37
CA ASP A 363 7.57 -5.40 -13.49
C ASP A 363 6.66 -5.38 -14.73
N PHE A 364 6.81 -4.36 -15.57
CA PHE A 364 6.15 -4.32 -16.88
C PHE A 364 6.46 -5.58 -17.72
N ALA A 365 7.60 -6.24 -17.46
CA ALA A 365 7.95 -7.53 -18.07
C ALA A 365 7.06 -8.71 -17.63
N ASN A 366 6.37 -8.64 -16.48
CA ASN A 366 5.59 -9.76 -15.91
C ASN A 366 4.15 -9.81 -16.45
N GLN A 367 3.99 -9.90 -17.77
CA GLN A 367 2.69 -9.78 -18.44
C GLN A 367 1.63 -10.78 -17.93
N ASP A 368 2.02 -12.03 -17.69
CA ASP A 368 1.10 -13.09 -17.24
C ASP A 368 0.52 -12.82 -15.85
N GLU A 369 1.36 -12.32 -14.93
CA GLU A 369 0.93 -11.98 -13.56
C GLU A 369 -0.01 -10.77 -13.59
N ILE A 370 0.33 -9.76 -14.38
CA ILE A 370 -0.50 -8.56 -14.58
C ILE A 370 -1.85 -8.93 -15.19
N ASN A 371 -1.88 -9.77 -16.23
CA ASN A 371 -3.12 -10.22 -16.85
C ASN A 371 -3.98 -11.04 -15.88
N THR A 372 -3.35 -11.97 -15.14
CA THR A 372 -4.04 -12.80 -14.13
C THR A 372 -4.66 -11.92 -13.04
N PHE A 373 -3.93 -10.92 -12.58
CA PHE A 373 -4.41 -10.01 -11.54
C PHE A 373 -5.52 -9.09 -12.05
N PHE A 374 -5.36 -8.54 -13.26
CA PHE A 374 -6.38 -7.74 -13.92
C PHE A 374 -7.72 -8.48 -14.03
N GLU A 375 -7.71 -9.75 -14.49
CA GLU A 375 -8.92 -10.55 -14.57
C GLU A 375 -9.51 -10.86 -13.19
N ASN A 376 -8.69 -10.99 -12.14
CA ASN A 376 -9.17 -11.12 -10.77
C ASN A 376 -9.90 -9.84 -10.29
N LEU A 377 -9.32 -8.66 -10.52
CA LEU A 377 -9.95 -7.38 -10.18
C LEU A 377 -11.28 -7.20 -10.92
N LYS A 378 -11.29 -7.48 -12.22
CA LYS A 378 -12.47 -7.42 -13.07
C LYS A 378 -13.58 -8.37 -12.60
N TYR A 379 -13.24 -9.61 -12.26
CA TYR A 379 -14.20 -10.57 -11.72
C TYR A 379 -14.84 -10.07 -10.42
N ASN A 380 -14.01 -9.58 -9.49
CA ASN A 380 -14.50 -9.11 -8.20
C ASN A 380 -15.36 -7.86 -8.33
N CYS A 381 -15.05 -6.94 -9.25
CA CYS A 381 -15.87 -5.75 -9.44
C CYS A 381 -17.22 -6.04 -10.09
N VAL A 382 -17.26 -6.92 -11.11
CA VAL A 382 -18.50 -7.35 -11.76
C VAL A 382 -19.45 -8.02 -10.77
N LYS A 383 -18.92 -8.86 -9.89
CA LYS A 383 -19.71 -9.53 -8.84
C LYS A 383 -20.43 -8.55 -7.90
N SER A 384 -19.89 -7.34 -7.74
CA SER A 384 -20.36 -6.34 -6.79
C SER A 384 -21.28 -5.26 -7.38
N ILE A 385 -21.58 -5.31 -8.68
CA ILE A 385 -22.41 -4.31 -9.37
C ILE A 385 -23.49 -4.95 -10.24
N ASN A 386 -24.54 -4.17 -10.57
CA ASN A 386 -25.51 -4.57 -11.60
C ASN A 386 -24.97 -4.18 -13.00
N SER A 387 -24.12 -5.04 -13.57
CA SER A 387 -23.44 -4.81 -14.85
C SER A 387 -24.41 -4.55 -15.99
N ASP A 388 -25.53 -5.28 -16.08
CA ASP A 388 -26.48 -5.21 -17.19
C ASP A 388 -27.08 -3.81 -17.39
N LYS A 389 -27.30 -3.07 -16.29
CA LYS A 389 -27.82 -1.70 -16.34
C LYS A 389 -26.76 -0.71 -16.85
N VAL A 390 -25.50 -0.95 -16.50
CA VAL A 390 -24.37 -0.10 -16.88
C VAL A 390 -23.97 -0.36 -18.32
N ASP A 391 -23.90 -1.63 -18.73
CA ASP A 391 -23.48 -2.06 -20.06
C ASP A 391 -24.31 -1.43 -21.18
N LYS A 392 -25.63 -1.28 -20.97
CA LYS A 392 -26.53 -0.58 -21.90
C LYS A 392 -26.20 0.89 -22.14
N LYS A 393 -25.31 1.48 -21.32
CA LYS A 393 -24.96 2.90 -21.34
C LYS A 393 -23.49 3.14 -21.65
N ILE A 394 -22.67 2.09 -21.73
CA ILE A 394 -21.21 2.20 -21.86
C ILE A 394 -20.79 3.01 -23.07
N ASP A 395 -21.40 2.81 -24.23
CA ASP A 395 -21.00 3.54 -25.45
C ASP A 395 -21.28 5.05 -25.32
N ALA A 396 -22.40 5.41 -24.71
CA ALA A 396 -22.74 6.80 -24.45
C ALA A 396 -21.80 7.43 -23.39
N ILE A 397 -21.45 6.65 -22.36
CA ILE A 397 -20.48 7.08 -21.34
C ILE A 397 -19.09 7.28 -21.96
N LYS A 398 -18.64 6.37 -22.84
CA LYS A 398 -17.37 6.50 -23.57
C LYS A 398 -17.31 7.80 -24.39
N GLU A 399 -18.42 8.19 -25.00
CA GLU A 399 -18.49 9.43 -25.77
C GLU A 399 -18.46 10.68 -24.88
N ASP A 400 -19.17 10.68 -23.75
CA ASP A 400 -19.12 11.78 -22.79
C ASP A 400 -17.71 11.97 -22.21
N ILE A 401 -16.97 10.89 -21.95
CA ILE A 401 -15.59 10.94 -21.43
C ILE A 401 -14.66 11.70 -22.39
N LYS A 402 -14.81 11.54 -23.71
CA LYS A 402 -13.97 12.25 -24.69
C LYS A 402 -14.14 13.77 -24.63
N ASN A 403 -15.25 14.24 -24.08
CA ASN A 403 -15.57 15.67 -23.96
C ASN A 403 -15.16 16.26 -22.61
N ILE A 404 -14.61 15.45 -21.71
CA ILE A 404 -14.03 15.94 -20.46
C ILE A 404 -12.78 16.76 -20.81
N ASN A 405 -12.71 17.96 -20.25
CA ASN A 405 -11.56 18.83 -20.38
C ASN A 405 -10.82 18.94 -19.04
N ASP A 406 -9.65 19.57 -19.06
CA ASP A 406 -8.84 19.74 -17.85
C ASP A 406 -9.45 20.72 -16.84
N GLU A 407 -10.52 21.44 -17.22
CA GLU A 407 -11.22 22.36 -16.33
C GLU A 407 -12.22 21.59 -15.43
N LYS A 408 -11.78 21.32 -14.20
CA LYS A 408 -12.58 20.62 -13.16
C LYS A 408 -13.10 19.24 -13.62
N PRO A 409 -12.21 18.30 -14.00
CA PRO A 409 -12.58 16.93 -14.38
C PRO A 409 -13.38 16.21 -13.28
N GLY A 410 -13.16 16.62 -12.03
CA GLY A 410 -13.96 16.30 -10.85
C GLY A 410 -15.48 16.40 -11.03
N ASP A 411 -15.93 17.56 -11.48
CA ASP A 411 -17.35 17.90 -11.54
C ASP A 411 -18.01 17.20 -12.74
N GLN A 412 -17.28 17.11 -13.86
CA GLN A 412 -17.74 16.46 -15.09
C GLN A 412 -17.95 14.94 -14.90
N VAL A 413 -17.08 14.27 -14.15
CA VAL A 413 -17.29 12.84 -13.81
C VAL A 413 -18.55 12.66 -12.96
N LEU A 414 -18.84 13.58 -12.04
CA LEU A 414 -20.06 13.54 -11.23
C LEU A 414 -21.31 13.77 -12.08
N GLU A 415 -21.24 14.66 -13.06
CA GLU A 415 -22.30 14.85 -14.05
C GLU A 415 -22.60 13.58 -14.84
N ILE A 416 -21.58 12.82 -15.25
CA ILE A 416 -21.75 11.51 -15.91
C ILE A 416 -22.48 10.54 -14.97
N PHE A 417 -22.06 10.42 -13.70
CA PHE A 417 -22.74 9.55 -12.73
C PHE A 417 -24.23 9.88 -12.60
N ASN A 418 -24.55 11.17 -12.52
CA ASN A 418 -25.91 11.67 -12.41
C ASN A 418 -26.73 11.45 -13.69
N LYS A 419 -26.19 11.83 -14.86
CA LYS A 419 -26.82 11.70 -16.19
C LYS A 419 -27.26 10.27 -16.45
N TYR A 420 -26.44 9.29 -16.06
CA TYR A 420 -26.71 7.88 -16.30
C TYR A 420 -27.36 7.16 -15.13
N ASN A 421 -27.77 7.84 -14.05
CA ASN A 421 -28.39 7.24 -12.87
C ASN A 421 -27.60 6.02 -12.36
N LEU A 422 -26.28 6.18 -12.27
CA LEU A 422 -25.36 5.17 -11.77
C LEU A 422 -25.41 5.17 -10.25
N ASP A 423 -25.64 4.00 -9.66
CA ASP A 423 -25.85 3.88 -8.22
C ASP A 423 -24.52 3.86 -7.46
N ILE A 424 -23.90 5.04 -7.38
CA ILE A 424 -22.69 5.26 -6.60
C ILE A 424 -22.94 5.08 -5.09
N ASN A 425 -24.20 4.96 -4.65
CA ASN A 425 -24.56 4.83 -3.23
C ASN A 425 -24.51 3.39 -2.70
N THR A 426 -24.08 2.42 -3.52
CA THR A 426 -23.98 1.03 -3.05
C THR A 426 -22.54 0.55 -3.01
N ASN A 427 -21.71 0.92 -4.00
CA ASN A 427 -20.31 0.54 -4.04
C ASN A 427 -19.48 1.40 -5.01
N ILE A 428 -19.18 2.65 -4.63
CA ILE A 428 -18.58 3.62 -5.56
C ILE A 428 -17.22 3.19 -6.11
N LEU A 429 -16.37 2.54 -5.31
CA LEU A 429 -15.08 2.02 -5.76
C LEU A 429 -15.26 0.99 -6.88
N ASN A 430 -16.17 0.02 -6.69
CA ASN A 430 -16.41 -1.01 -7.70
C ASN A 430 -17.05 -0.41 -8.97
N TYR A 431 -17.90 0.61 -8.86
CA TYR A 431 -18.40 1.34 -10.03
C TYR A 431 -17.30 2.09 -10.77
N CYS A 432 -16.45 2.83 -10.07
CA CYS A 432 -15.34 3.57 -10.69
C CYS A 432 -14.37 2.60 -11.37
N LEU A 433 -14.00 1.50 -10.71
CA LEU A 433 -13.15 0.48 -11.31
C LEU A 433 -13.80 -0.14 -12.54
N TYR A 434 -15.08 -0.51 -12.45
CA TYR A 434 -15.77 -1.14 -13.57
C TYR A 434 -15.88 -0.25 -14.78
N LEU A 435 -16.25 1.02 -14.58
CA LEU A 435 -16.30 2.00 -15.67
C LEU A 435 -14.92 2.25 -16.23
N SER A 436 -13.88 2.34 -15.39
CA SER A 436 -12.51 2.46 -15.90
C SER A 436 -12.12 1.30 -16.79
N ILE A 437 -12.44 0.06 -16.40
CA ILE A 437 -12.19 -1.14 -17.21
C ILE A 437 -12.99 -1.11 -18.52
N LYS A 438 -14.30 -0.85 -18.46
CA LYS A 438 -15.18 -0.89 -19.64
C LYS A 438 -14.92 0.25 -20.62
N CYS A 439 -14.56 1.42 -20.12
CA CYS A 439 -14.26 2.59 -20.91
C CYS A 439 -12.78 2.65 -21.35
N GLN A 440 -11.92 1.75 -20.85
CA GLN A 440 -10.46 1.79 -21.07
C GLN A 440 -9.88 3.16 -20.68
N ASN A 441 -10.34 3.72 -19.55
CA ASN A 441 -9.97 5.07 -19.13
C ASN A 441 -9.91 5.19 -17.61
N LEU A 442 -8.79 5.70 -17.09
CA LEU A 442 -8.54 5.77 -15.65
C LEU A 442 -9.22 6.96 -14.96
N ILE A 443 -9.97 7.80 -15.68
CA ILE A 443 -10.55 9.03 -15.15
C ILE A 443 -11.45 8.81 -13.93
N PHE A 444 -12.26 7.75 -13.90
CA PHE A 444 -13.13 7.46 -12.76
C PHE A 444 -12.35 7.09 -11.50
N LEU A 445 -11.25 6.34 -11.63
CA LEU A 445 -10.38 6.03 -10.51
C LEU A 445 -9.57 7.27 -10.09
N ASN A 446 -9.09 8.07 -11.04
CA ASN A 446 -8.36 9.30 -10.75
C ASN A 446 -9.22 10.38 -10.09
N TRP A 447 -10.54 10.33 -10.32
CA TRP A 447 -11.56 11.17 -9.69
C TRP A 447 -11.79 10.84 -8.21
N LEU A 448 -11.54 9.59 -7.80
CA LEU A 448 -11.65 9.17 -6.41
C LEU A 448 -10.46 9.71 -5.61
N ASP A 449 -10.69 10.84 -4.94
CA ASP A 449 -9.84 11.30 -3.86
C ASP A 449 -10.33 10.80 -2.49
N THR A 450 -9.45 10.93 -1.51
CA THR A 450 -9.67 10.52 -0.13
C THR A 450 -10.95 11.13 0.46
N ASP A 451 -11.06 12.46 0.48
CA ASP A 451 -12.13 13.19 1.17
C ASP A 451 -13.51 12.86 0.59
N ARG A 452 -13.59 12.82 -0.74
CA ARG A 452 -14.84 12.51 -1.45
C ARG A 452 -15.25 11.07 -1.21
N PHE A 453 -14.32 10.13 -1.29
CA PHE A 453 -14.61 8.72 -1.07
C PHE A 453 -15.17 8.47 0.34
N ILE A 454 -14.50 9.01 1.36
CA ILE A 454 -14.93 8.86 2.77
C ILE A 454 -16.31 9.46 2.97
N LYS A 455 -16.52 10.71 2.53
CA LYS A 455 -17.80 11.39 2.70
C LYS A 455 -18.95 10.56 2.14
N ILE A 456 -18.77 10.02 0.93
CA ILE A 456 -19.76 9.15 0.31
C ILE A 456 -19.96 7.90 1.17
N GLN A 457 -18.88 7.22 1.54
CA GLN A 457 -18.96 5.98 2.33
C GLN A 457 -19.65 6.15 3.70
N GLU A 458 -19.38 7.26 4.40
CA GLU A 458 -20.04 7.60 5.66
C GLU A 458 -21.54 7.86 5.49
N GLU A 459 -21.94 8.56 4.43
CA GLU A 459 -23.35 8.79 4.10
C GLU A 459 -24.07 7.46 3.83
N LEU A 460 -23.39 6.48 3.23
CA LEU A 460 -23.93 5.14 2.99
C LEU A 460 -24.12 4.36 4.28
N ASP A 461 -23.13 4.40 5.16
CA ASP A 461 -23.22 3.73 6.46
C ASP A 461 -24.36 4.31 7.31
N LYS A 462 -24.55 5.64 7.29
CA LYS A 462 -25.70 6.31 7.93
C LYS A 462 -27.03 5.85 7.34
N LYS A 463 -27.18 5.83 6.01
CA LYS A 463 -28.41 5.37 5.32
C LYS A 463 -28.72 3.90 5.63
N ASN A 464 -27.71 3.03 5.58
CA ASN A 464 -27.85 1.60 5.83
C ASN A 464 -28.22 1.30 7.29
N LYS A 465 -27.63 2.03 8.25
CA LYS A 465 -28.00 1.94 9.67
C LYS A 465 -29.46 2.34 9.88
N ALA A 466 -29.89 3.48 9.32
CA ALA A 466 -31.28 3.94 9.41
C ALA A 466 -32.28 2.93 8.81
N LYS A 467 -31.92 2.27 7.71
CA LYS A 467 -32.74 1.20 7.10
C LYS A 467 -32.87 -0.02 8.03
N LYS A 468 -31.75 -0.51 8.57
CA LYS A 468 -31.73 -1.65 9.53
C LYS A 468 -32.53 -1.35 10.79
N ASP A 469 -32.45 -0.12 11.30
CA ASP A 469 -33.18 0.28 12.51
C ASP A 469 -34.69 0.34 12.24
N ARG A 470 -35.12 0.82 11.06
CA ARG A 470 -36.52 0.78 10.63
C ARG A 470 -37.04 -0.66 10.50
N GLU A 471 -36.29 -1.54 9.85
CA GLU A 471 -36.66 -2.96 9.69
C GLU A 471 -36.75 -3.69 11.03
N LYS A 472 -35.86 -3.40 11.98
CA LYS A 472 -35.93 -3.92 13.36
C LYS A 472 -37.16 -3.40 14.11
N ALA A 473 -37.53 -2.13 13.92
CA ALA A 473 -38.73 -1.57 14.51
C ALA A 473 -40.01 -2.18 13.90
N THR A 474 -40.00 -2.54 12.61
CA THR A 474 -41.15 -3.17 11.95
C THR A 474 -41.32 -4.65 12.30
N LYS A 475 -40.26 -5.34 12.73
CA LYS A 475 -40.30 -6.74 13.21
C LYS A 475 -40.63 -6.89 14.70
N LYS A 476 -40.64 -5.78 15.45
CA LYS A 476 -41.00 -5.75 16.88
C LYS A 476 -42.45 -5.32 17.13
N ASN A 477 -43.15 -4.84 16.10
CA ASN A 477 -44.59 -4.64 16.05
C ASN A 477 -45.23 -5.78 15.26
#